data_AF-A0A368ZYW0-F1
#
_entry.id   AF-A0A368ZYW0-F1
#
_cell.length_a   1.000
_cell.length_b   1.000
_cell.length_c   1.000
_cell.angle_alpha   90.00
_cell.angle_beta   90.00
_cell.angle_gamma   90.00
#
_symmetry.space_group_name_H-M   'P 1'
#
loop_
_entity.id
_entity.type
_entity.pdbx_description
1 polymer ?
#
loop_
_entity_poly.entity_id
_entity_poly.type
_entity_poly.pdbx_seq_one_letter_code
_entity_poly.pdbx_strand_id
1 'polypeptide(L)'
;MLLSRQLMRGFTLLELMVVIAIISILASLSVPTFTRQIAKAKLIEAQNLATQHQSVIEEFILLHGSFPNKAEFNLIKNSLADKSIAKSITVDSANKMTGSLILTLNSNTGIDENQYLRYSRDSSRNWTCLLNRH
;
A
#
# COMPACT_ATOMS: atom_id res chain seq x y z
N MET A 1 -18.67 55.12 -30.92
CA MET A 1 -18.44 53.76 -30.39
C MET A 1 -18.22 53.90 -28.89
N LEU A 2 -19.27 53.70 -28.09
CA LEU A 2 -19.19 53.84 -26.62
C LEU A 2 -18.55 52.57 -26.06
N LEU A 3 -17.31 52.67 -25.58
CA LEU A 3 -16.64 51.57 -24.89
C LEU A 3 -17.35 51.34 -23.55
N SER A 4 -18.12 50.26 -23.45
CA SER A 4 -18.66 49.76 -22.20
C SER A 4 -17.50 49.42 -21.26
N ARG A 5 -17.28 50.28 -20.26
CA ARG A 5 -16.24 50.11 -19.24
C ARG A 5 -16.69 49.00 -18.30
N GLN A 6 -16.21 47.77 -18.53
CA GLN A 6 -16.45 46.66 -17.62
C GLN A 6 -15.85 47.02 -16.25
N LEU A 7 -16.70 47.19 -15.23
CA LEU A 7 -16.25 47.33 -13.84
C LEU A 7 -15.50 46.04 -13.48
N MET A 8 -14.18 46.11 -13.39
CA MET A 8 -13.38 45.02 -12.82
C MET A 8 -13.70 44.95 -11.33
N ARG A 9 -14.67 44.10 -10.95
CA ARG A 9 -14.96 43.74 -9.56
C ARG A 9 -13.80 42.90 -9.05
N GLY A 10 -12.86 43.54 -8.36
CA GLY A 10 -11.81 42.86 -7.59
C GLY A 10 -12.38 42.29 -6.29
N PHE A 11 -11.75 41.23 -5.80
CA PHE A 11 -12.01 40.68 -4.46
C PHE A 11 -11.47 41.63 -3.41
N THR A 12 -12.19 41.83 -2.30
CA THR A 12 -11.67 42.67 -1.21
C THR A 12 -10.62 41.90 -0.41
N LEU A 13 -9.63 42.62 0.14
CA LEU A 13 -8.59 42.02 0.99
C LEU A 13 -9.21 41.38 2.26
N LEU A 14 -10.31 41.96 2.75
CA LEU A 14 -11.05 41.44 3.89
C LEU A 14 -11.78 40.14 3.57
N GLU A 15 -12.43 40.04 2.41
CA GLU A 15 -13.04 38.77 1.97
C GLU A 15 -12.00 37.66 1.85
N LEU A 16 -10.81 37.99 1.30
CA LEU A 16 -9.73 37.01 1.20
C LEU A 16 -9.25 36.56 2.59
N MET A 17 -9.10 37.48 3.55
CA MET A 17 -8.67 37.15 4.92
C MET A 17 -9.64 36.21 5.65
N VAL A 18 -10.96 36.41 5.50
CA VAL A 18 -11.94 35.52 6.12
C VAL A 18 -11.92 34.14 5.46
N VAL A 19 -11.77 34.09 4.13
CA VAL A 19 -11.71 32.82 3.38
C VAL A 19 -10.50 31.98 3.80
N ILE A 20 -9.31 32.58 3.91
CA ILE A 20 -8.11 31.84 4.37
C ILE A 20 -8.24 31.37 5.82
N ALA A 21 -8.92 32.14 6.69
CA ALA A 21 -9.15 31.77 8.07
C ALA A 21 -10.07 30.54 8.19
N ILE A 22 -11.10 30.45 7.36
CA ILE A 22 -12.00 29.28 7.34
C ILE A 22 -11.27 28.06 6.75
N ILE A 23 -10.52 28.25 5.66
CA ILE A 23 -9.76 27.15 5.02
C ILE A 23 -8.72 26.57 5.99
N SER A 24 -8.05 27.39 6.81
CA SER A 24 -7.03 26.89 7.74
C SER A 24 -7.61 26.00 8.84
N ILE A 25 -8.79 26.36 9.38
CA ILE A 25 -9.51 25.56 10.37
C ILE A 25 -9.94 24.22 9.75
N LEU A 26 -10.54 24.23 8.55
CA LEU A 26 -10.98 23.01 7.87
C LEU A 26 -9.80 22.10 7.49
N ALA A 27 -8.69 22.69 7.02
CA ALA A 27 -7.49 21.96 6.64
C ALA A 27 -6.87 21.23 7.85
N SER A 28 -6.81 21.89 9.02
CA SER A 28 -6.26 21.29 10.25
C SER A 28 -6.97 19.99 10.65
N LEU A 29 -8.29 19.94 10.52
CA LEU A 29 -9.08 18.74 10.82
C LEU A 29 -8.97 17.67 9.73
N SER A 30 -8.90 18.09 8.46
CA SER A 30 -8.99 17.19 7.31
C SER A 30 -7.68 16.44 7.02
N VAL A 31 -6.53 17.10 7.20
CA VAL A 31 -5.20 16.52 6.90
C VAL A 31 -4.95 15.15 7.56
N PRO A 32 -5.13 14.96 8.89
CA PRO A 32 -4.84 13.66 9.51
C PRO A 32 -5.80 12.54 9.05
N THR A 33 -7.03 12.88 8.71
CA THR A 33 -8.00 11.89 8.21
C THR A 33 -7.63 11.44 6.79
N PHE A 34 -7.21 12.37 5.94
CA PHE A 34 -6.80 12.10 4.57
C PHE A 34 -5.55 11.20 4.51
N THR A 35 -4.53 11.50 5.32
CA THR A 35 -3.31 10.67 5.37
C THR A 35 -3.60 9.23 5.81
N ARG A 36 -4.51 9.04 6.78
CA ARG A 36 -4.94 7.70 7.22
C ARG A 36 -5.67 6.92 6.11
N GLN A 37 -6.50 7.58 5.31
CA GLN A 37 -7.21 6.92 4.22
C GLN A 37 -6.25 6.52 3.08
N ILE A 38 -5.26 7.35 2.78
CA ILE A 38 -4.18 6.99 1.85
C ILE A 38 -3.39 5.78 2.38
N ALA A 39 -3.04 5.76 3.67
CA ALA A 39 -2.33 4.63 4.27
C ALA A 39 -3.15 3.32 4.22
N LYS A 40 -4.47 3.40 4.43
CA LYS A 40 -5.35 2.23 4.26
C LYS A 40 -5.42 1.74 2.81
N ALA A 41 -5.58 2.65 1.85
CA ALA A 41 -5.60 2.28 0.43
C ALA A 41 -4.30 1.56 0.03
N LYS A 42 -3.17 2.08 0.51
CA LYS A 42 -1.83 1.48 0.38
C LYS A 42 -1.72 0.08 0.98
N LEU A 43 -2.29 -0.15 2.16
CA LEU A 43 -2.33 -1.48 2.79
C LEU A 43 -3.20 -2.47 1.99
N ILE A 44 -4.32 -2.03 1.45
CA ILE A 44 -5.17 -2.86 0.58
C ILE A 44 -4.42 -3.26 -0.68
N GLU A 45 -3.67 -2.33 -1.28
CA GLU A 45 -2.81 -2.62 -2.43
C GLU A 45 -1.74 -3.67 -2.09
N ALA A 46 -1.07 -3.54 -0.95
CA ALA A 46 -0.09 -4.52 -0.48
C ALA A 46 -0.73 -5.91 -0.24
N GLN A 47 -1.94 -5.94 0.31
CA GLN A 47 -2.70 -7.17 0.49
C GLN A 47 -3.06 -7.82 -0.84
N ASN A 48 -3.50 -7.03 -1.83
CA ASN A 48 -3.81 -7.53 -3.17
C ASN A 48 -2.56 -8.15 -3.83
N LEU A 49 -1.41 -7.49 -3.72
CA LEU A 49 -0.14 -8.07 -4.19
C LEU A 49 0.17 -9.38 -3.49
N ALA A 50 0.03 -9.44 -2.15
CA ALA A 50 0.27 -10.67 -1.42
C ALA A 50 -0.65 -11.80 -1.88
N THR A 51 -1.95 -11.54 -2.08
CA THR A 51 -2.91 -12.54 -2.56
C THR A 51 -2.57 -13.05 -3.97
N GLN A 52 -2.10 -12.18 -4.87
CA GLN A 52 -1.62 -12.61 -6.18
C GLN A 52 -0.46 -13.60 -6.07
N HIS A 53 0.53 -13.29 -5.22
CA HIS A 53 1.67 -14.18 -5.00
C HIS A 53 1.32 -15.45 -4.21
N GLN A 54 0.33 -15.40 -3.31
CA GLN A 54 -0.21 -16.60 -2.65
C GLN A 54 -0.78 -17.57 -3.67
N SER A 55 -1.54 -17.09 -4.67
CA SER A 55 -2.07 -17.94 -5.73
C SER A 55 -0.95 -18.65 -6.51
N VAL A 56 0.13 -17.93 -6.84
CA VAL A 56 1.30 -18.51 -7.52
C VAL A 56 1.99 -19.57 -6.65
N ILE A 57 2.09 -19.32 -5.34
CA ILE A 57 2.66 -20.29 -4.39
C ILE A 57 1.78 -21.54 -4.29
N GLU A 58 0.46 -21.39 -4.22
CA GLU A 58 -0.47 -22.54 -4.19
C GLU A 58 -0.37 -23.37 -5.47
N GLU A 59 -0.31 -22.73 -6.64
CA GLU A 59 -0.11 -23.41 -7.91
C GLU A 59 1.20 -24.22 -7.91
N PHE A 60 2.29 -23.62 -7.44
CA PHE A 60 3.57 -24.32 -7.31
C PHE A 60 3.49 -25.53 -6.36
N ILE A 61 2.82 -25.39 -5.21
CA ILE A 61 2.61 -26.50 -4.27
C ILE A 61 1.78 -27.62 -4.89
N LEU A 62 0.76 -27.29 -5.70
CA LEU A 62 -0.06 -28.28 -6.39
C LEU A 62 0.74 -29.08 -7.44
N LEU A 63 1.65 -28.41 -8.16
CA LEU A 63 2.46 -29.05 -9.21
C LEU A 63 3.66 -29.83 -8.66
N HIS A 64 4.35 -29.30 -7.64
CA HIS A 64 5.60 -29.87 -7.14
C HIS A 64 5.45 -30.60 -5.80
N GLY A 65 4.30 -30.50 -5.14
CA GLY A 65 4.06 -31.09 -3.83
C GLY A 65 4.87 -30.44 -2.70
N SER A 66 5.49 -29.28 -2.96
CA SER A 66 6.28 -28.58 -1.96
C SER A 66 6.20 -27.05 -2.06
N PHE A 67 6.37 -26.37 -0.93
CA PHE A 67 6.46 -24.92 -0.81
C PHE A 67 7.76 -24.43 -1.47
N PRO A 68 7.69 -23.40 -2.34
CA PRO A 68 8.84 -22.96 -3.10
C PRO A 68 9.95 -22.41 -2.19
N ASN A 69 11.19 -22.76 -2.48
CA ASN A 69 12.34 -22.12 -1.88
C ASN A 69 12.56 -20.71 -2.49
N LYS A 70 13.51 -19.94 -1.95
CA LYS A 70 13.78 -18.57 -2.43
C LYS A 70 14.18 -18.50 -3.91
N ALA A 71 14.92 -19.48 -4.41
CA ALA A 71 15.37 -19.51 -5.81
C ALA A 71 14.20 -19.85 -6.75
N GLU A 72 13.41 -20.88 -6.42
CA GLU A 72 12.21 -21.27 -7.15
C GLU A 72 11.18 -20.15 -7.19
N PHE A 73 10.94 -19.51 -6.04
CA PHE A 73 10.02 -18.38 -5.96
C PHE A 73 10.46 -17.20 -6.83
N ASN A 74 11.76 -16.95 -6.95
CA ASN A 74 12.28 -15.88 -7.82
C ASN A 74 12.02 -16.14 -9.31
N LEU A 75 11.85 -17.39 -9.73
CA LEU A 75 11.54 -17.75 -11.12
C LEU A 75 10.06 -17.61 -11.44
N ILE A 76 9.18 -17.84 -10.45
CA ILE A 76 7.72 -17.87 -10.64
C ILE A 76 7.03 -16.58 -10.19
N LYS A 77 7.68 -15.73 -9.39
CA LYS A 77 7.05 -14.51 -8.87
C LYS A 77 6.76 -13.53 -10.01
N ASN A 78 5.61 -12.86 -9.92
CA ASN A 78 5.32 -11.68 -10.73
C ASN A 78 6.32 -10.56 -10.44
N SER A 79 6.74 -9.84 -11.48
CA SER A 79 7.56 -8.65 -11.31
C SER A 79 6.77 -7.56 -10.59
N LEU A 80 7.46 -6.83 -9.72
CA LEU A 80 6.91 -5.61 -9.13
C LEU A 80 6.87 -4.51 -10.20
N ALA A 81 5.82 -3.70 -10.16
CA ALA A 81 5.75 -2.48 -10.98
C ALA A 81 6.71 -1.40 -10.44
N ASP A 82 7.17 -0.50 -11.30
CA ASP A 82 8.16 0.56 -10.98
C ASP A 82 7.77 1.45 -9.79
N LYS A 83 6.47 1.58 -9.49
CA LYS A 83 5.93 2.38 -8.37
C LYS A 83 5.19 1.54 -7.33
N SER A 84 5.56 0.27 -7.19
CA SER A 84 4.93 -0.65 -6.25
C SER A 84 5.00 -0.15 -4.81
N ILE A 85 3.96 -0.44 -4.04
CA ILE A 85 3.93 -0.31 -2.57
C ILE A 85 4.99 -1.21 -1.89
N ALA A 86 5.30 -2.37 -2.48
CA ALA A 86 6.27 -3.31 -1.97
C ALA A 86 7.68 -3.03 -2.53
N LYS A 87 8.67 -3.00 -1.64
CA LYS A 87 10.10 -2.95 -1.96
C LYS A 87 10.59 -4.31 -2.44
N SER A 88 10.18 -5.37 -1.76
CA SER A 88 10.56 -6.74 -2.10
C SER A 88 9.51 -7.74 -1.64
N ILE A 89 9.47 -8.86 -2.36
CA ILE A 89 8.63 -10.00 -2.05
C ILE A 89 9.55 -11.20 -1.96
N THR A 90 9.54 -11.86 -0.81
CA THR A 90 10.41 -12.99 -0.52
C THR A 90 9.61 -14.10 0.15
N VAL A 91 10.13 -15.31 0.10
CA VAL A 91 9.55 -16.46 0.79
C VAL A 91 10.52 -17.06 1.79
N ASP A 92 9.97 -17.68 2.81
CA ASP A 92 10.69 -18.41 3.84
C ASP A 92 10.02 -19.78 4.03
N SER A 93 10.68 -20.83 3.53
CA SER A 93 10.14 -22.19 3.59
C SER A 93 10.47 -22.80 4.95
N ALA A 94 9.44 -23.27 5.67
CA ALA A 94 9.61 -23.89 6.98
C ALA A 94 9.62 -25.43 6.89
N ASN A 95 8.72 -26.01 6.09
CA ASN A 95 8.66 -27.44 5.77
C ASN A 95 8.13 -27.64 4.33
N LYS A 96 8.01 -28.90 3.89
CA LYS A 96 7.49 -29.25 2.56
C LYS A 96 6.20 -28.53 2.19
N MET A 97 5.23 -28.28 3.07
CA MET A 97 3.98 -27.60 2.69
C MET A 97 3.67 -26.32 3.49
N THR A 98 4.58 -25.90 4.36
CA THR A 98 4.38 -24.73 5.22
C THR A 98 5.49 -23.73 4.99
N GLY A 99 5.13 -22.47 4.86
CA GLY A 99 6.08 -21.40 4.61
C GLY A 99 5.46 -20.04 4.85
N SER A 100 6.28 -19.01 4.74
CA SER A 100 5.84 -17.63 4.86
C SER A 100 6.16 -16.86 3.60
N LEU A 101 5.21 -16.05 3.15
CA LEU A 101 5.41 -14.99 2.18
C LEU A 101 5.65 -13.69 2.95
N ILE A 102 6.77 -13.02 2.68
CA ILE A 102 7.18 -11.80 3.35
C ILE A 102 7.18 -10.67 2.33
N LEU A 103 6.32 -9.69 2.56
CA LEU A 103 6.21 -8.47 1.78
C LEU A 103 6.86 -7.32 2.56
N THR A 104 7.95 -6.77 2.04
CA THR A 104 8.61 -5.59 2.64
C THR A 104 8.07 -4.35 1.95
N LEU A 105 7.54 -3.38 2.71
CA LEU A 105 6.95 -2.16 2.16
C LEU A 105 8.01 -1.08 1.91
N ASN A 106 7.72 -0.16 0.99
CA ASN A 106 8.50 1.06 0.80
C ASN A 106 8.21 2.08 1.93
N SER A 107 9.22 2.86 2.35
CA SER A 107 9.10 3.85 3.44
C SER A 107 8.20 5.05 3.13
N ASN A 108 7.79 5.23 1.86
CA ASN A 108 6.86 6.29 1.44
C ASN A 108 5.38 5.99 1.75
N THR A 109 5.08 4.99 2.57
CA THR A 109 3.71 4.50 2.80
C THR A 109 3.02 5.11 4.02
N GLY A 110 3.71 5.98 4.77
CA GLY A 110 3.22 6.49 6.06
C GLY A 110 3.31 5.43 7.17
N ILE A 111 4.15 4.43 6.92
CA ILE A 111 4.41 3.24 7.70
C ILE A 111 5.95 3.20 7.79
N ASP A 112 6.47 3.12 9.01
CA ASP A 112 7.91 3.25 9.31
C ASP A 112 8.80 2.27 8.52
N GLU A 113 10.08 2.64 8.39
CA GLU A 113 11.12 1.76 7.84
C GLU A 113 11.14 0.41 8.60
N ASN A 114 11.24 -0.70 7.86
CA ASN A 114 11.21 -2.09 8.32
C ASN A 114 9.85 -2.71 8.69
N GLN A 115 8.71 -2.06 8.44
CA GLN A 115 7.44 -2.78 8.51
C GLN A 115 7.30 -3.78 7.35
N TYR A 116 6.97 -5.03 7.70
CA TYR A 116 6.72 -6.11 6.76
C TYR A 116 5.39 -6.79 7.07
N LEU A 117 4.71 -7.23 6.01
CA LEU A 117 3.56 -8.11 6.09
C LEU A 117 4.05 -9.54 5.92
N ARG A 118 3.86 -10.38 6.94
CA ARG A 118 4.19 -11.81 6.88
C ARG A 118 2.91 -12.60 6.75
N TYR A 119 2.74 -13.29 5.63
CA TYR A 119 1.65 -14.24 5.43
C TYR A 119 2.19 -15.64 5.65
N SER A 120 1.76 -16.30 6.72
CA SER A 120 2.17 -17.67 7.04
C SER A 120 1.10 -18.65 6.58
N ARG A 121 1.53 -19.71 5.89
CA ARG A 121 0.69 -20.82 5.45
C ARG A 121 0.84 -22.00 6.39
N ASP A 122 -0.27 -22.45 6.96
CA ASP A 122 -0.32 -23.65 7.80
C ASP A 122 -0.40 -24.95 6.96
N SER A 123 -0.33 -26.10 7.64
CA SER A 123 -0.47 -27.42 7.00
C SER A 123 -1.91 -27.71 6.53
N SER A 124 -2.89 -26.98 7.05
CA SER A 124 -4.31 -27.06 6.67
C SER A 124 -4.64 -26.21 5.43
N ARG A 125 -3.64 -25.54 4.83
CA ARG A 125 -3.74 -24.64 3.67
C ARG A 125 -4.41 -23.29 3.99
N ASN A 126 -4.49 -22.91 5.26
CA ASN A 126 -4.95 -21.58 5.64
C ASN A 126 -3.78 -20.60 5.64
N TRP A 127 -4.06 -19.38 5.21
CA TRP A 127 -3.13 -18.26 5.27
C TRP A 127 -3.49 -17.33 6.41
N THR A 128 -2.50 -17.04 7.26
CA THR A 128 -2.63 -16.08 8.36
C THR A 128 -1.71 -14.89 8.10
N CYS A 129 -2.25 -13.68 8.20
CA CYS A 129 -1.47 -12.45 8.07
C CYS A 129 -1.01 -12.00 9.46
N LEU A 130 0.30 -11.94 9.65
CA LEU A 130 0.97 -11.37 10.80
C LEU A 130 1.60 -10.06 10.38
N LEU A 131 1.12 -8.97 10.97
CA LEU A 131 1.70 -7.65 10.83
C LEU A 131 2.71 -7.45 11.95
N ASN A 132 3.97 -7.17 11.61
CA ASN A 132 4.90 -6.63 12.59
C ASN A 132 4.64 -5.12 12.72
N ARG A 133 3.84 -4.73 13.71
CA ARG A 133 3.80 -3.33 14.15
C ARG A 133 4.93 -3.15 15.15
N HIS A 134 5.84 -2.23 14.84
CA HIS A 134 6.77 -1.76 15.85
C HIS A 134 6.07 -0.88 16.88
#